data_AF-A0A7J6M2B2-F1
#
_entry.id   AF-A0A7J6M2B2-F1
#
_cell.length_a   1.000
_cell.length_b   1.000
_cell.length_c   1.000
_cell.angle_alpha   90.00
_cell.angle_beta   90.00
_cell.angle_gamma   90.00
#
_symmetry.space_group_name_H-M   'P 1'
#
loop_
_entity.id
_entity.type
_entity.pdbx_description
1 polymer ?
#
loop_
_entity_poly.entity_id
_entity_poly.type
_entity_poly.pdbx_seq_one_letter_code
_entity_poly.pdbx_strand_id
1 'polypeptide(L)'
;MRSLIEQMRLRKTHLKHRGRQQLPPFIRSAGLNMEDSLKWFKNEFTRDQTIDGDKFDRHYSYDIKWVYGKVGRMKPSQAFSCSSIIGFEYPTSDQIHGCPFKNMDDNILKKTLNNWAERAGHQASSQIMIDDIVKRSKRESQLACQEWFRIMHPGSSGDGVGNHPNSYFSESIAYHLPKETAIDKMDGVEEEQDSSAAADDNS
;
A
#
# COMPACT_ATOMS: atom_id res chain seq x y z
N MET A 1 -0.82 -2.07 -5.19
CA MET A 1 0.56 -2.46 -4.80
C MET A 1 0.88 -3.92 -5.16
N ARG A 2 0.11 -4.91 -4.69
CA ARG A 2 0.31 -6.34 -5.06
C ARG A 2 0.54 -6.59 -6.55
N SER A 3 -0.28 -5.99 -7.43
CA SER A 3 -0.12 -6.12 -8.89
C SER A 3 1.23 -5.62 -9.42
N LEU A 4 1.83 -4.57 -8.83
CA LEU A 4 3.15 -4.07 -9.26
C LEU A 4 4.21 -5.14 -9.02
N ILE A 5 4.19 -5.72 -7.82
CA ILE A 5 5.15 -6.73 -7.37
C ILE A 5 4.97 -8.03 -8.16
N GLU A 6 3.74 -8.53 -8.25
CA GLU A 6 3.47 -9.79 -8.95
C GLU A 6 3.82 -9.68 -10.44
N GLN A 7 3.40 -8.63 -11.13
CA GLN A 7 3.70 -8.51 -12.56
C GLN A 7 5.18 -8.28 -12.85
N MET A 8 5.88 -7.48 -12.04
CA MET A 8 7.34 -7.32 -12.13
C MET A 8 8.06 -8.67 -12.05
N ARG A 9 7.65 -9.53 -11.10
CA ARG A 9 8.21 -10.87 -10.92
C ARG A 9 7.81 -11.84 -12.04
N LEU A 10 6.53 -11.87 -12.42
CA LEU A 10 6.00 -12.79 -13.43
C LEU A 10 6.58 -12.51 -14.82
N ARG A 11 6.66 -11.23 -15.20
CA ARG A 11 7.21 -10.81 -16.50
C ARG A 11 8.74 -10.76 -16.50
N LYS A 12 9.37 -10.84 -15.34
CA LYS A 12 10.82 -10.63 -15.16
C LYS A 12 11.27 -9.31 -15.78
N THR A 13 10.52 -8.24 -15.54
CA THR A 13 10.81 -6.90 -16.05
C THR A 13 10.77 -5.89 -14.91
N HIS A 14 11.67 -4.93 -14.89
CA HIS A 14 11.66 -3.85 -13.89
C HIS A 14 10.52 -2.84 -14.09
N LEU A 15 10.24 -2.05 -13.05
CA LEU A 15 9.19 -1.02 -13.11
C LEU A 15 9.64 0.18 -13.96
N LYS A 16 8.73 0.64 -14.82
CA LYS A 16 8.83 1.94 -15.52
C LYS A 16 8.61 3.11 -14.57
N HIS A 17 8.82 4.33 -15.07
CA HIS A 17 8.89 5.55 -14.26
C HIS A 17 7.75 5.70 -13.23
N ARG A 18 6.48 5.62 -13.65
CA ARG A 18 5.34 5.73 -12.72
C ARG A 18 5.26 4.60 -11.71
N GLY A 19 5.58 3.36 -12.09
CA GLY A 19 5.70 2.26 -11.15
C GLY A 19 6.78 2.51 -10.10
N ARG A 20 7.92 3.07 -10.50
CA ARG A 20 9.00 3.49 -9.58
C ARG A 20 8.66 4.71 -8.74
N GLN A 21 7.70 5.52 -9.13
CA GLN A 21 7.16 6.57 -8.26
C GLN A 21 6.14 6.01 -7.27
N GLN A 22 5.33 5.03 -7.69
CA GLN A 22 4.23 4.51 -6.88
C GLN A 22 4.68 3.54 -5.78
N LEU A 23 5.57 2.59 -6.10
CA LEU A 23 5.90 1.48 -5.19
C LEU A 23 6.87 1.84 -4.06
N PRO A 24 8.02 2.49 -4.30
CA PRO A 24 9.00 2.73 -3.23
C PRO A 24 8.48 3.61 -2.08
N PRO A 25 7.76 4.73 -2.30
CA PRO A 25 7.17 5.50 -1.21
C PRO A 25 6.16 4.70 -0.37
N PHE A 26 5.39 3.80 -1.01
CA PHE A 26 4.52 2.86 -0.31
C PHE A 26 5.32 1.92 0.60
N ILE A 27 6.39 1.31 0.08
CA ILE A 27 7.25 0.39 0.85
C ILE A 27 7.94 1.11 2.02
N ARG A 28 8.44 2.33 1.79
CA ARG A 28 8.97 3.18 2.86
C ARG A 28 7.94 3.41 3.95
N SER A 29 6.73 3.82 3.57
CA SER A 29 5.66 4.13 4.51
C SER A 29 5.08 2.89 5.19
N ALA A 30 5.31 1.70 4.62
CA ALA A 30 5.01 0.41 5.25
C ALA A 30 6.07 -0.03 6.29
N GLY A 31 7.16 0.74 6.45
CA GLY A 31 8.14 0.55 7.52
C GLY A 31 9.47 -0.08 7.09
N LEU A 32 9.68 -0.42 5.82
CA LEU A 32 10.97 -0.95 5.37
C LEU A 32 12.03 0.15 5.41
N ASN A 33 13.18 -0.11 6.03
CA ASN A 33 14.28 0.86 6.07
C ASN A 33 14.98 1.00 4.69
N MET A 34 15.85 2.00 4.54
CA MET A 34 16.48 2.30 3.25
C MET A 34 17.42 1.18 2.77
N GLU A 35 18.22 0.61 3.67
CA GLU A 35 19.21 -0.42 3.32
C GLU A 35 18.53 -1.68 2.82
N ASP A 36 17.47 -2.11 3.50
CA ASP A 36 16.69 -3.27 3.09
C ASP A 36 15.85 -2.98 1.85
N SER A 37 15.36 -1.75 1.67
CA SER A 37 14.77 -1.32 0.40
C SER A 37 15.76 -1.40 -0.75
N LEU A 38 17.00 -0.92 -0.59
CA LEU A 38 18.02 -1.00 -1.63
C LEU A 38 18.31 -2.47 -2.00
N LYS A 39 18.50 -3.33 -1.01
CA LYS A 39 18.71 -4.78 -1.23
C LYS A 39 17.51 -5.41 -1.95
N TRP A 40 16.30 -5.11 -1.49
CA TRP A 40 15.07 -5.66 -2.05
C TRP A 40 14.87 -5.21 -3.50
N PHE A 41 14.95 -3.91 -3.78
CA PHE A 41 14.81 -3.38 -5.14
C PHE A 41 15.92 -3.86 -6.07
N LYS A 42 17.16 -4.00 -5.59
CA LYS A 42 18.25 -4.58 -6.37
C LYS A 42 17.90 -5.99 -6.81
N ASN A 43 17.53 -6.86 -5.86
CA ASN A 43 17.14 -8.24 -6.14
C ASN A 43 15.94 -8.34 -7.10
N GLU A 44 14.92 -7.50 -6.93
CA GLU A 44 13.75 -7.52 -7.81
C GLU A 44 14.06 -6.98 -9.21
N PHE A 45 14.85 -5.91 -9.34
CA PHE A 45 15.15 -5.31 -10.64
C PHE A 45 16.14 -6.15 -11.44
N THR A 46 17.06 -6.87 -10.80
CA THR A 46 17.98 -7.79 -11.48
C THR A 46 17.32 -9.08 -11.95
N ARG A 47 16.02 -9.28 -11.68
CA ARG A 47 15.23 -10.32 -12.38
C ARG A 47 15.08 -10.00 -13.86
N ASP A 48 15.11 -8.72 -14.20
CA ASP A 48 15.20 -8.25 -15.58
C ASP A 48 16.62 -8.44 -16.08
N GLN A 49 16.79 -9.27 -17.10
CA GLN A 49 18.10 -9.61 -17.67
C GLN A 49 18.84 -8.40 -18.25
N THR A 50 18.15 -7.27 -18.46
CA THR A 50 18.76 -6.02 -18.92
C THR A 50 19.35 -5.17 -17.80
N ILE A 51 19.22 -5.60 -16.53
CA ILE A 51 19.73 -4.90 -15.34
C ILE A 51 20.60 -5.85 -14.52
N ASP A 52 21.89 -5.56 -14.47
CA ASP A 52 22.80 -6.15 -13.50
C ASP A 52 22.91 -5.29 -12.23
N GLY A 53 23.70 -5.77 -11.27
CA GLY A 53 23.89 -5.08 -9.99
C GLY A 53 24.50 -3.68 -10.15
N ASP A 54 25.44 -3.51 -11.06
CA ASP A 54 26.16 -2.25 -11.27
C ASP A 54 25.26 -1.20 -11.95
N LYS A 55 24.47 -1.63 -12.95
CA LYS A 55 23.46 -0.80 -13.59
C LYS A 55 22.38 -0.38 -12.60
N PHE A 56 22.00 -1.26 -11.67
CA PHE A 56 21.11 -0.88 -10.59
C PHE A 56 21.69 0.21 -9.70
N ASP A 57 22.93 0.02 -9.24
CA ASP A 57 23.59 0.97 -8.34
C ASP A 57 23.73 2.34 -9.02
N ARG A 58 24.07 2.37 -10.32
CA ARG A 58 24.24 3.61 -11.09
C ARG A 58 22.92 4.31 -11.43
N HIS A 59 21.87 3.57 -11.81
CA HIS A 59 20.66 4.19 -12.41
C HIS A 59 19.43 4.20 -11.51
N TYR A 60 19.33 3.34 -10.49
CA TYR A 60 18.12 3.20 -9.69
C TYR A 60 18.33 3.44 -8.20
N SER A 61 19.55 3.25 -7.66
CA SER A 61 19.81 3.44 -6.23
C SER A 61 19.55 4.89 -5.76
N TYR A 62 19.78 5.87 -6.64
CA TYR A 62 19.52 7.29 -6.37
C TYR A 62 18.05 7.54 -6.08
N ASP A 63 17.14 6.99 -6.90
CA ASP A 63 15.69 7.14 -6.73
C ASP A 63 15.24 6.61 -5.36
N ILE A 64 15.80 5.48 -4.93
CA ILE A 64 15.50 4.91 -3.61
C ILE A 64 16.02 5.84 -2.51
N LYS A 65 17.28 6.29 -2.57
CA LYS A 65 17.83 7.24 -1.58
C LYS A 65 17.02 8.54 -1.53
N TRP A 66 16.52 9.01 -2.66
CA TRP A 66 15.67 10.20 -2.76
C TRP A 66 14.32 9.99 -2.06
N VAL A 67 13.67 8.84 -2.26
CA VAL A 67 12.42 8.48 -1.57
C VAL A 67 12.57 8.51 -0.05
N TYR A 68 13.73 8.11 0.47
CA TYR A 68 14.06 8.15 1.90
C TYR A 68 14.59 9.50 2.40
N GLY A 69 14.67 10.52 1.53
CA GLY A 69 15.16 11.84 1.91
C GLY A 69 16.65 11.88 2.25
N LYS A 70 17.46 10.97 1.71
CA LYS A 70 18.92 10.94 1.94
C LYS A 70 19.72 11.71 0.89
N VAL A 71 19.08 12.17 -0.17
CA VAL A 71 19.67 13.00 -1.23
C VAL A 71 18.67 14.09 -1.67
N GLY A 72 19.15 15.11 -2.38
CA GLY A 72 18.32 16.21 -2.87
C GLY A 72 17.82 17.13 -1.74
N ARG A 73 16.51 17.42 -1.71
CA ARG A 73 15.89 18.32 -0.70
C ARG A 73 15.80 17.72 0.71
N MET A 74 16.36 16.52 0.91
CA MET A 74 16.41 15.81 2.20
C MET A 74 15.06 15.62 2.92
N LYS A 75 13.96 15.63 2.16
CA LYS A 75 12.60 15.36 2.67
C LYS A 75 12.12 14.02 2.13
N PRO A 76 11.70 13.07 2.99
CA PRO A 76 11.17 11.80 2.52
C PRO A 76 9.92 11.97 1.65
N SER A 77 9.85 11.18 0.57
CA SER A 77 8.73 11.22 -0.37
C SER A 77 7.48 10.59 0.25
N GLN A 78 6.34 11.24 0.08
CA GLN A 78 5.05 10.75 0.58
C GLN A 78 4.49 9.68 -0.35
N ALA A 79 3.87 8.66 0.23
CA ALA A 79 3.12 7.69 -0.54
C ALA A 79 1.89 8.35 -1.19
N PHE A 80 1.49 7.82 -2.35
CA PHE A 80 0.35 8.36 -3.09
C PHE A 80 -0.97 7.84 -2.50
N SER A 81 -1.94 8.76 -2.37
CA SER A 81 -3.33 8.41 -2.06
C SER A 81 -3.99 7.59 -3.18
N CYS A 82 -5.10 6.93 -2.86
CA CYS A 82 -5.89 6.23 -3.87
C CYS A 82 -6.38 7.20 -4.96
N SER A 83 -6.86 8.39 -4.58
CA SER A 83 -7.29 9.42 -5.54
C SER A 83 -6.16 9.81 -6.48
N SER A 84 -4.93 10.00 -5.97
CA SER A 84 -3.77 10.32 -6.80
C SER A 84 -3.42 9.17 -7.75
N ILE A 85 -3.42 7.93 -7.26
CA ILE A 85 -3.10 6.74 -8.06
C ILE A 85 -4.15 6.48 -9.15
N ILE A 86 -5.42 6.72 -8.86
CA ILE A 86 -6.53 6.60 -9.82
C ILE A 86 -6.42 7.68 -10.90
N GLY A 87 -5.93 8.87 -10.56
CA GLY A 87 -5.72 9.98 -11.47
C GLY A 87 -4.44 9.93 -12.31
N PHE A 88 -3.59 8.91 -12.14
CA PHE A 88 -2.43 8.72 -13.02
C PHE A 88 -2.86 8.47 -14.47
N GLU A 89 -1.98 8.80 -15.42
CA GLU A 89 -2.19 8.41 -16.81
C GLU A 89 -2.34 6.90 -16.95
N TYR A 90 -3.13 6.46 -17.93
CA TYR A 90 -3.37 5.05 -18.17
C TYR A 90 -2.05 4.34 -18.55
N PRO A 91 -1.74 3.17 -17.98
CA PRO A 91 -0.51 2.45 -18.30
C PRO A 91 -0.51 1.96 -19.75
N THR A 92 0.62 2.14 -20.45
CA THR A 92 0.89 1.47 -21.74
C THR A 92 1.17 -0.02 -21.54
N SER A 93 1.29 -0.79 -22.63
CA SER A 93 1.45 -2.25 -22.60
C SER A 93 2.65 -2.76 -21.79
N ASP A 94 3.72 -1.96 -21.70
CA ASP A 94 4.95 -2.23 -20.96
C ASP A 94 4.99 -1.58 -19.57
N GLN A 95 3.95 -0.83 -19.21
CA GLN A 95 3.84 -0.13 -17.93
C GLN A 95 2.83 -0.82 -17.03
N ILE A 96 3.12 -0.77 -15.74
CA ILE A 96 2.29 -1.38 -14.70
C ILE A 96 2.32 -0.38 -13.55
N HIS A 97 1.28 0.43 -13.45
CA HIS A 97 1.03 1.43 -12.41
C HIS A 97 -0.46 1.77 -12.34
N GLY A 98 -0.82 2.59 -11.35
CA GLY A 98 -2.20 3.00 -11.11
C GLY A 98 -2.96 2.00 -10.24
N CYS A 99 -4.29 2.05 -10.37
CA CYS A 99 -5.23 1.23 -9.61
C CYS A 99 -5.74 0.06 -10.47
N PRO A 100 -5.60 -1.21 -10.04
CA PRO A 100 -6.12 -2.37 -10.77
C PRO A 100 -7.63 -2.28 -11.07
N PHE A 101 -8.41 -1.84 -10.08
CA PHE A 101 -9.86 -1.64 -10.23
C PHE A 101 -10.20 -0.59 -11.30
N LYS A 102 -9.31 0.37 -11.57
CA LYS A 102 -9.48 1.36 -12.64
C LYS A 102 -8.91 0.88 -13.99
N ASN A 103 -7.72 0.31 -14.00
CA ASN A 103 -6.90 0.17 -15.23
C ASN A 103 -6.83 -1.26 -15.81
N MET A 104 -7.24 -2.30 -15.07
CA MET A 104 -7.26 -3.66 -15.65
C MET A 104 -8.53 -3.89 -16.45
N ASP A 105 -8.46 -4.62 -17.56
CA ASP A 105 -9.67 -5.13 -18.22
C ASP A 105 -10.51 -5.97 -17.24
N ASP A 106 -11.83 -5.95 -17.38
CA ASP A 106 -12.76 -6.58 -16.44
C ASP A 106 -12.55 -8.11 -16.36
N ASN A 107 -12.28 -8.77 -17.50
CA ASN A 107 -12.01 -10.21 -17.50
C ASN A 107 -10.68 -10.54 -16.83
N ILE A 108 -9.66 -9.70 -17.08
CA ILE A 108 -8.34 -9.83 -16.44
C ILE A 108 -8.46 -9.57 -14.93
N LEU A 109 -9.23 -8.56 -14.53
CA LEU A 109 -9.47 -8.22 -13.13
C LEU A 109 -10.19 -9.37 -12.43
N LYS A 110 -11.29 -9.87 -12.98
CA LYS A 110 -12.03 -11.03 -12.44
C LYS A 110 -11.12 -12.23 -12.22
N LYS A 111 -10.36 -12.62 -13.25
CA LYS A 111 -9.39 -13.73 -13.14
C LYS A 111 -8.33 -13.46 -12.07
N THR A 112 -7.83 -12.23 -11.98
CA THR A 112 -6.82 -11.85 -10.99
C THR A 112 -7.36 -11.94 -9.57
N LEU A 113 -8.57 -11.42 -9.32
CA LEU A 113 -9.21 -11.47 -8.01
C LEU A 113 -9.53 -12.91 -7.60
N ASN A 114 -10.06 -13.75 -8.51
CA ASN A 114 -10.28 -15.17 -8.25
C ASN A 114 -8.98 -15.88 -7.85
N ASN A 115 -7.92 -15.71 -8.65
CA ASN A 115 -6.62 -16.30 -8.35
C ASN A 115 -6.04 -15.82 -7.01
N TRP A 116 -6.34 -14.59 -6.59
CA TRP A 116 -5.92 -14.07 -5.28
C TRP A 116 -6.74 -14.65 -4.13
N ALA A 117 -8.06 -14.79 -4.32
CA ALA A 117 -8.97 -15.35 -3.33
C ALA A 117 -8.70 -16.84 -3.10
N GLU A 118 -8.52 -17.62 -4.17
CA GLU A 118 -8.19 -19.05 -4.12
C GLU A 118 -6.87 -19.30 -3.38
N ARG A 119 -5.83 -18.52 -3.69
CA ARG A 119 -4.52 -18.60 -3.00
C ARG A 119 -4.59 -18.29 -1.51
N ALA A 120 -5.63 -17.58 -1.07
CA ALA A 120 -5.88 -17.28 0.34
C ALA A 120 -6.94 -18.21 0.98
N GLY A 121 -7.40 -19.23 0.25
CA GLY A 121 -8.34 -20.23 0.76
C GLY A 121 -9.80 -19.76 0.86
N HIS A 122 -10.17 -18.70 0.16
CA HIS A 122 -11.56 -18.22 0.16
C HIS A 122 -12.45 -19.06 -0.77
N GLN A 123 -13.71 -19.29 -0.36
CA GLN A 123 -14.67 -20.19 -1.00
C GLN A 123 -15.53 -19.53 -2.09
N ALA A 124 -16.34 -20.35 -2.77
CA ALA A 124 -17.24 -20.00 -3.88
C ALA A 124 -18.20 -18.82 -3.61
N SER A 125 -18.60 -18.56 -2.36
CA SER A 125 -19.40 -17.37 -2.01
C SER A 125 -18.70 -16.06 -2.37
N SER A 126 -17.37 -16.06 -2.36
CA SER A 126 -16.54 -14.94 -2.81
C SER A 126 -16.68 -14.66 -4.30
N GLN A 127 -17.00 -15.67 -5.12
CA GLN A 127 -17.10 -15.53 -6.58
C GLN A 127 -18.23 -14.57 -6.98
N ILE A 128 -19.38 -14.65 -6.31
CA ILE A 128 -20.53 -13.77 -6.55
C ILE A 128 -20.15 -12.32 -6.21
N MET A 129 -19.46 -12.12 -5.08
CA MET A 129 -19.01 -10.79 -4.66
C MET A 129 -17.95 -10.21 -5.61
N ILE A 130 -17.02 -11.04 -6.11
CA ILE A 130 -16.01 -10.62 -7.09
C ILE A 130 -16.66 -10.11 -8.39
N ASP A 131 -17.75 -10.74 -8.83
CA ASP A 131 -18.46 -10.32 -10.03
C ASP A 131 -19.11 -8.93 -9.87
N ASP A 132 -19.66 -8.62 -8.70
CA ASP A 132 -20.19 -7.28 -8.41
C ASP A 132 -19.07 -6.22 -8.33
N ILE A 133 -17.98 -6.56 -7.64
CA ILE A 133 -16.78 -5.71 -7.53
C ILE A 133 -16.29 -5.31 -8.93
N VAL A 134 -16.15 -6.28 -9.84
CA VAL A 134 -15.64 -6.03 -11.20
C VAL A 134 -16.57 -5.08 -11.96
N LYS A 135 -17.88 -5.32 -11.95
CA LYS A 135 -18.88 -4.49 -12.65
C LYS A 135 -18.86 -3.02 -12.23
N ARG A 136 -18.56 -2.75 -10.95
CA ARG A 136 -18.57 -1.39 -10.40
C ARG A 136 -17.18 -0.74 -10.33
N SER A 137 -16.13 -1.54 -10.45
CA SER A 137 -14.72 -1.15 -10.22
C SER A 137 -14.27 0.11 -10.97
N LYS A 138 -14.71 0.32 -12.22
CA LYS A 138 -14.29 1.47 -13.05
C LYS A 138 -14.84 2.81 -12.60
N ARG A 139 -16.04 2.79 -12.03
CA ARG A 139 -16.76 3.97 -11.52
C ARG A 139 -16.43 4.20 -10.04
N GLU A 140 -16.31 3.12 -9.28
CA GLU A 140 -16.23 3.14 -7.82
C GLU A 140 -14.97 2.39 -7.34
N SER A 141 -13.79 2.74 -7.89
CA SER A 141 -12.56 1.96 -7.66
C SER A 141 -12.15 1.84 -6.19
N GLN A 142 -12.42 2.87 -5.38
CA GLN A 142 -12.10 2.87 -3.95
C GLN A 142 -13.04 1.96 -3.16
N LEU A 143 -14.35 2.00 -3.44
CA LEU A 143 -15.34 1.12 -2.83
C LEU A 143 -15.13 -0.33 -3.25
N ALA A 144 -14.83 -0.58 -4.53
CA ALA A 144 -14.46 -1.91 -5.02
C ALA A 144 -13.23 -2.49 -4.29
N CYS A 145 -12.23 -1.64 -3.99
CA CYS A 145 -11.08 -2.03 -3.18
C CYS A 145 -11.44 -2.33 -1.72
N GLN A 146 -12.41 -1.61 -1.16
CA GLN A 146 -12.91 -1.83 0.20
C GLN A 146 -13.71 -3.15 0.30
N GLU A 147 -14.59 -3.42 -0.67
CA GLU A 147 -15.30 -4.70 -0.73
C GLU A 147 -14.33 -5.88 -0.92
N TRP A 148 -13.33 -5.71 -1.80
CA TRP A 148 -12.27 -6.69 -1.94
C TRP A 148 -11.52 -6.94 -0.61
N PHE A 149 -11.27 -5.89 0.18
CA PHE A 149 -10.65 -6.04 1.49
C PHE A 149 -11.49 -6.93 2.42
N ARG A 150 -12.82 -6.77 2.44
CA ARG A 150 -13.72 -7.58 3.29
C ARG A 150 -13.74 -9.05 2.88
N ILE A 151 -13.63 -9.34 1.59
CA ILE A 151 -13.47 -10.72 1.11
C ILE A 151 -12.17 -11.32 1.68
N MET A 152 -11.08 -10.57 1.61
CA MET A 152 -9.76 -11.02 2.06
C MET A 152 -9.60 -11.06 3.59
N HIS A 153 -10.46 -10.35 4.33
CA HIS A 153 -10.44 -10.28 5.81
C HIS A 153 -11.87 -10.49 6.35
N PRO A 154 -12.38 -11.74 6.34
CA PRO A 154 -13.75 -12.03 6.74
C PRO A 154 -14.08 -11.50 8.14
N GLY A 155 -15.17 -10.75 8.26
CA GLY A 155 -15.60 -10.15 9.52
C GLY A 155 -14.99 -8.77 9.83
N SER A 156 -14.11 -8.25 8.97
CA SER A 156 -13.70 -6.84 9.05
C SER A 156 -14.78 -5.89 8.52
N SER A 157 -14.93 -4.71 9.12
CA SER A 157 -15.80 -3.64 8.60
C SER A 157 -15.23 -3.02 7.32
N GLY A 158 -13.92 -3.14 7.08
CA GLY A 158 -13.21 -2.47 5.99
C GLY A 158 -13.13 -0.95 6.16
N ASP A 159 -13.41 -0.40 7.34
CA ASP A 159 -13.27 1.04 7.59
C ASP A 159 -11.82 1.49 7.44
N GLY A 160 -11.62 2.74 7.02
CA GLY A 160 -10.28 3.28 6.73
C GLY A 160 -9.64 2.77 5.43
N VAL A 161 -10.21 1.74 4.79
CA VAL A 161 -9.77 1.22 3.49
C VAL A 161 -10.39 2.02 2.34
N GLY A 162 -9.68 2.09 1.20
CA GLY A 162 -10.14 2.75 -0.01
C GLY A 162 -9.59 4.15 -0.22
N ASN A 163 -9.00 4.79 0.80
CA ASN A 163 -8.47 6.16 0.70
C ASN A 163 -6.96 6.23 0.44
N HIS A 164 -6.19 5.28 0.98
CA HIS A 164 -4.74 5.23 0.79
C HIS A 164 -4.22 3.78 0.82
N PRO A 165 -3.26 3.40 -0.05
CA PRO A 165 -2.70 2.05 -0.06
C PRO A 165 -2.04 1.64 1.27
N ASN A 166 -1.36 2.56 1.95
CA ASN A 166 -0.80 2.29 3.28
C ASN A 166 -1.88 2.15 4.37
N SER A 167 -3.07 2.75 4.21
CA SER A 167 -4.20 2.49 5.12
C SER A 167 -4.70 1.06 4.94
N TYR A 168 -4.90 0.60 3.69
CA TYR A 168 -5.19 -0.82 3.41
C TYR A 168 -4.17 -1.75 4.10
N PHE A 169 -2.87 -1.45 3.94
CA PHE A 169 -1.82 -2.24 4.55
C PHE A 169 -1.90 -2.26 6.08
N SER A 170 -2.09 -1.09 6.70
CA SER A 170 -2.15 -0.96 8.16
C SER A 170 -3.36 -1.70 8.75
N GLU A 171 -4.54 -1.56 8.13
CA GLU A 171 -5.76 -2.29 8.54
C GLU A 171 -5.60 -3.80 8.37
N SER A 172 -4.94 -4.24 7.30
CA SER A 172 -4.63 -5.66 7.07
C SER A 172 -3.70 -6.22 8.16
N ILE A 173 -2.65 -5.48 8.53
CA ILE A 173 -1.77 -5.85 9.64
C ILE A 173 -2.56 -5.90 10.95
N ALA A 174 -3.35 -4.88 11.27
CA ALA A 174 -4.15 -4.82 12.49
C ALA A 174 -5.13 -6.00 12.62
N TYR A 175 -5.75 -6.41 11.50
CA TYR A 175 -6.62 -7.59 11.47
C TYR A 175 -5.90 -8.89 11.85
N HIS A 176 -4.62 -9.04 11.47
CA HIS A 176 -3.83 -10.24 11.74
C HIS A 176 -3.07 -10.22 13.07
N LEU A 177 -2.99 -9.06 13.73
CA LEU A 177 -2.36 -8.97 15.05
C LEU A 177 -3.32 -9.49 16.14
N PRO A 178 -2.81 -10.22 17.16
CA PRO A 178 -3.61 -10.66 18.30
C PRO A 178 -4.22 -9.45 19.03
N LYS A 179 -5.48 -9.54 19.45
CA LYS A 179 -6.20 -8.49 20.19
C LYS A 179 -5.77 -8.34 21.67
N GLU A 180 -4.58 -8.82 22.06
CA GLU A 180 -4.16 -8.95 23.46
C GLU A 180 -3.38 -7.75 24.05
N THR A 181 -3.46 -6.56 23.46
CA THR A 181 -2.76 -5.36 24.01
C THR A 181 -3.66 -4.14 24.23
N ALA A 182 -4.97 -4.32 24.32
CA ALA A 182 -5.92 -3.22 24.48
C ALA A 182 -6.46 -3.03 25.92
N ILE A 183 -6.21 -3.95 26.87
CA ILE A 183 -6.80 -3.88 28.22
C ILE A 183 -5.83 -3.32 29.28
N ASP A 184 -4.51 -3.42 29.10
CA ASP A 184 -3.53 -3.05 30.16
C ASP A 184 -3.09 -1.57 30.18
N LYS A 185 -3.75 -0.66 29.44
CA LYS A 185 -3.34 0.76 29.37
C LYS A 185 -4.36 1.79 29.86
N MET A 186 -5.47 1.36 30.48
CA MET A 186 -6.49 2.29 31.01
C MET A 186 -6.47 2.45 32.54
N ASP A 187 -5.67 1.67 33.29
CA ASP A 187 -5.66 1.72 34.76
C ASP A 187 -4.46 2.48 35.38
N GLY A 188 -3.78 3.35 34.61
CA GLY A 188 -2.47 3.88 35.00
C GLY A 188 -2.27 5.40 34.89
N VAL A 189 -3.30 6.23 35.07
CA VAL A 189 -3.11 7.68 35.21
C VAL A 189 -3.92 8.18 36.41
N GLU A 190 -3.26 8.17 37.57
CA GLU A 190 -3.69 8.93 38.75
C GLU A 190 -3.58 10.44 38.47
N GLU A 191 -4.59 11.17 38.91
CA GLU A 191 -4.67 12.63 38.89
C GLU A 191 -3.61 13.25 39.82
N GLU A 192 -2.68 14.03 39.27
CA GLU A 192 -2.05 15.13 40.00
C GLU A 192 -2.71 16.44 39.54
N GLN A 193 -3.64 16.94 40.35
CA GLN A 193 -4.16 18.30 40.23
C GLN A 193 -3.17 19.28 40.85
N ASP A 194 -2.58 20.10 39.98
CA ASP A 194 -1.76 21.26 40.31
C ASP A 194 -2.63 22.36 40.94
N SER A 195 -2.34 22.69 42.20
CA SER A 195 -2.97 23.81 42.91
C SER A 195 -2.06 25.04 42.87
N SER A 196 -2.36 25.99 41.99
CA SER A 196 -2.00 27.40 42.20
C SER A 196 -2.99 28.33 41.51
N ALA A 197 -4.03 28.73 42.25
CA ALA A 197 -4.93 29.80 41.86
C ALA A 197 -4.38 31.14 42.35
N ALA A 198 -4.42 32.11 41.44
CA ALA A 198 -3.88 33.45 41.54
C ALA A 198 -4.48 34.28 42.69
N ALA A 199 -3.63 35.11 43.29
CA ALA A 199 -4.02 36.26 44.07
C ALA A 199 -4.25 37.43 43.12
N ASP A 200 -5.45 38.01 43.16
CA ASP A 200 -5.71 39.38 42.71
C ASP A 200 -6.76 40.01 43.65
N ASP A 201 -6.24 40.91 44.50
CA ASP A 201 -6.71 42.26 44.83
C ASP A 201 -8.22 42.59 44.81
N ASN A 202 -8.75 43.09 45.93
CA ASN A 202 -9.47 44.38 45.89
C ASN A 202 -9.60 45.05 47.27
N SER A 203 -9.54 46.38 47.22
CA SER A 203 -9.83 47.36 48.28
C SER A 203 -11.28 47.38 48.74
#